data_AF-A0A3L7VGX0-F1
#
_entry.id   AF-A0A3L7VGX0-F1
#
_cell.length_a   1.000
_cell.length_b   1.000
_cell.length_c   1.000
_cell.angle_alpha   90.00
_cell.angle_beta   90.00
_cell.angle_gamma   90.00
#
_symmetry.space_group_name_H-M   'P 1'
#
loop_
_entity.id
_entity.type
_entity.pdbx_description
1 polymer ?
#
loop_
_entity_poly.entity_id
_entity_poly.type
_entity_poly.pdbx_seq_one_letter_code
_entity_poly.pdbx_strand_id
1 'polypeptide(L)'
;MGISASLAAGRIVALSPDDETPIDLKSPAVAAVLSWLVPGLGQLYQGRRQKGVLFMVSLLTIFVVGLWLGGGRVVYASWKPGEKRWAFLCQAGIGAAAIPALLQSWRLEGAAKQPVLLSSFMVPPLSRGQPVSQAYATELARVDPDIEPEDFRPLPPWRQFRPFPPPGMLDRTPADQLSVWHKQLGRFFEIGTLYTMLAGMLNALVIYDAFSGPMHPAPRDEKKEKR
;
A
#
# COMPACT_ATOMS: atom_id res chain seq x y z
N MET A 1 -28.86 -22.20 41.25
CA MET A 1 -27.87 -21.35 41.94
C MET A 1 -26.53 -22.05 41.88
N GLY A 2 -25.48 -21.66 41.17
CA GLY A 2 -25.20 -20.55 40.28
C GLY A 2 -23.70 -20.67 40.00
N ILE A 3 -23.30 -21.09 38.80
CA ILE A 3 -21.89 -21.03 38.37
C ILE A 3 -21.80 -19.84 37.42
N SER A 4 -21.44 -18.70 37.98
CA SER A 4 -21.04 -17.52 37.19
C SER A 4 -19.61 -17.76 36.73
N ALA A 5 -19.44 -18.21 35.49
CA ALA A 5 -18.15 -18.19 34.82
C ALA A 5 -17.83 -16.73 34.47
N SER A 6 -16.98 -16.10 35.27
CA SER A 6 -16.46 -14.76 35.00
C SER A 6 -15.54 -14.82 33.77
N LEU A 7 -16.03 -14.30 32.65
CA LEU A 7 -15.23 -13.95 31.46
C LEU A 7 -14.36 -12.73 31.80
N ALA A 8 -13.35 -12.91 32.65
CA ALA A 8 -12.29 -11.92 32.81
C ALA A 8 -11.37 -12.02 31.60
N ALA A 9 -11.47 -11.03 30.71
CA ALA A 9 -10.61 -10.88 29.54
C ALA A 9 -9.13 -11.07 29.93
N GLY A 10 -8.55 -12.18 29.46
CA GLY A 10 -7.25 -12.66 29.88
C GLY A 10 -6.14 -11.65 29.60
N ARG A 11 -5.49 -11.18 30.67
CA ARG A 11 -4.17 -10.56 30.62
C ARG A 11 -3.19 -11.64 30.13
N ILE A 12 -2.68 -11.50 28.91
CA ILE A 12 -1.69 -12.44 28.38
C ILE A 12 -0.33 -11.96 28.89
N VAL A 13 0.22 -12.67 29.86
CA VAL A 13 1.59 -12.43 30.36
C VAL A 13 2.51 -13.39 29.60
N ALA A 14 3.47 -12.85 28.85
CA ALA A 14 4.45 -13.66 28.14
C ALA A 14 5.81 -13.54 28.81
N LEU A 15 6.46 -14.67 29.09
CA LEU A 15 7.79 -14.70 29.68
C LEU A 15 8.85 -14.54 28.59
N SER A 16 9.82 -13.65 28.79
CA SER A 16 10.96 -13.49 27.89
C SER A 16 11.81 -14.77 27.86
N PRO A 17 12.14 -15.36 26.70
CA PRO A 17 12.95 -16.57 26.62
C PRO A 17 14.37 -16.42 27.18
N ASP A 18 14.89 -15.20 27.23
CA ASP A 18 16.28 -14.91 27.60
C ASP A 18 16.45 -14.58 29.08
N ASP A 19 15.38 -14.12 29.77
CA ASP A 19 15.46 -13.55 31.13
C ASP A 19 14.31 -13.98 32.07
N GLU A 20 13.38 -14.84 31.64
CA GLU A 20 12.15 -15.23 32.39
C GLU A 20 11.30 -14.04 32.87
N THR A 21 11.53 -12.83 32.35
CA THR A 21 10.81 -11.64 32.78
C THR A 21 9.38 -11.64 32.20
N PRO A 22 8.35 -11.47 33.04
CA PRO A 22 6.96 -11.41 32.57
C PRO A 22 6.72 -10.07 31.86
N ILE A 23 6.50 -10.13 30.55
CA ILE A 23 6.04 -9.01 29.74
C ILE A 23 4.51 -9.01 29.78
N ASP A 24 3.93 -8.03 30.49
CA ASP A 24 2.48 -7.76 30.47
C ASP A 24 2.09 -7.27 29.07
N LEU A 25 1.48 -8.13 28.26
CA LEU A 25 1.04 -7.76 26.93
C LEU A 25 -0.17 -6.86 27.06
N LYS A 26 0.03 -5.59 26.70
CA LYS A 26 -1.06 -4.64 26.49
C LYS A 26 -2.05 -5.17 25.43
N SER A 27 -3.21 -4.52 25.32
CA SER A 27 -4.32 -4.96 24.46
C SER A 27 -3.87 -5.41 23.04
N PRO A 28 -4.03 -6.70 22.69
CA PRO A 28 -3.56 -7.26 21.41
C PRO A 28 -4.18 -6.58 20.17
N ALA A 29 -5.45 -6.20 20.26
CA ALA A 29 -6.14 -5.50 19.18
C ALA A 29 -5.49 -4.14 18.86
N VAL A 30 -5.08 -3.38 19.89
CA VAL A 30 -4.39 -2.10 19.70
C VAL A 30 -3.01 -2.33 19.11
N ALA A 31 -2.29 -3.37 19.53
CA ALA A 31 -1.00 -3.72 18.95
C ALA A 31 -1.13 -4.05 17.45
N ALA A 32 -2.15 -4.81 17.06
CA ALA A 32 -2.43 -5.14 15.66
C ALA A 32 -2.72 -3.87 14.83
N VAL A 33 -3.59 -2.98 15.33
CA VAL A 33 -3.93 -1.72 14.64
C VAL A 33 -2.70 -0.81 14.51
N LEU A 34 -1.90 -0.67 15.57
CA LEU A 34 -0.67 0.11 15.53
C LEU A 34 0.33 -0.46 14.53
N SER A 35 0.49 -1.78 14.50
CA SER A 35 1.37 -2.46 13.53
C SER A 35 0.87 -2.35 12.10
N TRP A 36 -0.44 -2.29 11.90
CA TRP A 36 -1.00 -2.01 10.58
C TRP A 36 -0.68 -0.58 10.17
N LEU A 37 -0.95 0.40 11.05
CA LEU A 37 -0.74 1.82 10.78
C LEU A 37 0.72 2.13 10.44
N VAL A 38 1.65 1.66 11.27
CA VAL A 38 3.10 1.77 11.06
C VAL A 38 3.73 0.41 11.32
N PRO A 39 4.41 -0.18 10.32
CA PRO A 39 5.06 -1.48 10.48
C PRO A 39 5.97 -1.53 11.72
N GLY A 40 5.80 -2.55 12.56
CA GLY A 40 6.59 -2.74 13.78
C GLY A 40 6.14 -1.94 15.01
N LEU A 41 5.21 -0.99 14.89
CA LEU A 41 4.77 -0.15 16.01
C LEU A 41 3.99 -0.94 17.07
N GLY A 42 3.25 -1.97 16.66
CA GLY A 42 2.56 -2.88 17.59
C GLY A 42 3.51 -3.65 18.50
N GLN A 43 4.63 -4.12 17.96
CA GLN A 43 5.70 -4.79 18.69
C GLN A 43 6.37 -3.83 19.67
N LEU A 44 6.64 -2.58 19.25
CA LEU A 44 7.16 -1.55 20.14
C LEU A 44 6.20 -1.25 21.30
N TYR A 45 4.89 -1.19 21.03
CA TYR A 45 3.85 -0.95 22.03
C TYR A 45 3.82 -2.05 23.11
N GLN A 46 4.06 -3.30 22.72
CA GLN A 46 4.16 -4.46 23.61
C GLN A 46 5.55 -4.62 24.27
N GLY A 47 6.47 -3.67 24.09
CA GLY A 47 7.82 -3.72 24.66
C GLY A 47 8.84 -4.55 23.89
N ARG A 48 8.44 -5.17 22.76
CA ARG A 48 9.30 -6.03 21.91
C ARG A 48 10.14 -5.17 20.96
N ARG A 49 11.07 -4.38 21.53
CA ARG A 49 11.82 -3.33 20.81
C ARG A 49 12.60 -3.83 19.61
N GLN A 50 13.36 -4.91 19.76
CA GLN A 50 14.20 -5.44 18.68
C GLN A 50 13.36 -5.86 17.47
N LYS A 51 12.29 -6.64 17.69
CA LYS A 51 11.35 -7.05 16.63
C LYS A 51 10.68 -5.85 15.98
N GLY A 52 10.19 -4.91 16.77
CA GLY A 52 9.53 -3.71 16.26
C GLY A 52 10.43 -2.85 15.38
N VAL A 53 11.66 -2.57 15.81
CA VAL A 53 12.64 -1.82 15.00
C VAL A 53 13.01 -2.59 13.74
N LEU A 54 13.27 -3.89 13.83
CA LEU A 54 13.61 -4.72 12.69
C LEU A 54 12.51 -4.69 11.61
N PHE A 55 11.24 -4.90 11.99
CA PHE A 55 10.12 -4.88 11.06
C PHE A 55 9.89 -3.47 10.48
N MET A 56 9.98 -2.44 11.31
CA MET A 56 9.83 -1.06 10.87
C MET A 56 10.87 -0.68 9.82
N VAL A 57 12.16 -0.89 10.10
CA VAL A 57 13.24 -0.53 9.18
C VAL A 57 13.18 -1.36 7.91
N SER A 58 13.00 -2.68 8.01
CA SER A 58 12.99 -3.56 6.83
C SER A 58 11.81 -3.27 5.90
N LEU A 59 10.59 -3.20 6.42
CA LEU A 59 9.39 -3.01 5.60
C LEU A 59 9.31 -1.61 5.00
N LEU A 60 9.67 -0.57 5.77
CA LEU A 60 9.72 0.79 5.23
C LEU A 60 10.82 0.93 4.18
N THR A 61 11.98 0.28 4.36
CA THR A 61 13.05 0.30 3.36
C THR A 61 12.60 -0.36 2.06
N ILE A 62 12.02 -1.57 2.12
CA ILE A 62 11.52 -2.28 0.93
C ILE A 62 10.45 -1.44 0.22
N PHE A 63 9.53 -0.83 0.99
CA PHE A 63 8.48 0.03 0.45
C PHE A 63 9.05 1.27 -0.24
N VAL A 64 9.96 2.01 0.41
CA VAL A 64 10.57 3.23 -0.14
C VAL A 64 11.41 2.92 -1.38
N VAL A 65 12.19 1.82 -1.36
CA VAL A 65 12.95 1.38 -2.54
C VAL A 65 11.99 1.03 -3.68
N GLY A 66 10.91 0.29 -3.42
CA GLY A 66 9.92 -0.04 -4.45
C GLY A 66 9.24 1.21 -5.03
N LEU A 67 8.90 2.17 -4.17
CA LEU A 67 8.32 3.44 -4.58
C LEU A 67 9.30 4.27 -5.43
N TRP A 68 10.58 4.29 -5.04
CA TRP A 68 11.64 4.98 -5.78
C TRP A 68 11.89 4.36 -7.16
N LEU A 69 12.00 3.03 -7.25
CA LEU A 69 12.12 2.31 -8.54
C LEU A 69 10.92 2.60 -9.44
N GLY A 70 9.73 2.72 -8.87
CA GLY A 70 8.50 3.04 -9.57
C GLY A 70 8.28 4.52 -9.88
N GLY A 71 9.26 5.40 -9.64
CA GLY A 71 9.12 6.84 -9.84
C GLY A 71 8.00 7.49 -9.02
N GLY A 72 7.62 6.88 -7.90
CA GLY A 72 6.49 7.29 -7.07
C GLY A 72 5.11 6.90 -7.63
N ARG A 73 5.02 6.24 -8.79
CA ARG A 73 3.77 6.01 -9.54
C ARG A 73 3.20 4.58 -9.42
N VAL A 74 3.90 3.68 -8.72
CA VAL A 74 3.53 2.24 -8.65
C VAL A 74 2.49 1.90 -7.57
N VAL A 75 2.36 2.76 -6.56
CA VAL A 75 1.36 2.62 -5.49
C VAL A 75 0.21 3.57 -5.80
N TYR A 76 -0.87 3.04 -6.34
CA TYR A 76 -2.06 3.81 -6.64
C TYR A 76 -3.29 2.94 -6.49
N ALA A 77 -4.40 3.60 -6.21
CA ALA A 77 -5.67 2.98 -5.94
C ALA A 77 -6.57 3.24 -7.17
N SER A 78 -7.12 2.20 -7.82
CA SER A 78 -8.01 2.38 -8.98
C SER A 78 -9.05 1.26 -9.09
N TRP A 79 -10.33 1.65 -9.16
CA TRP A 79 -11.49 0.75 -9.25
C TRP A 79 -12.33 1.00 -10.50
N LYS A 80 -11.74 1.59 -11.54
CA LYS A 80 -12.39 1.80 -12.82
C LYS A 80 -12.82 0.44 -13.42
N PRO A 81 -14.02 0.34 -14.03
CA PRO A 81 -14.42 -0.86 -14.75
C PRO A 81 -13.41 -1.20 -15.85
N GLY A 82 -12.87 -2.43 -15.86
CA GLY A 82 -11.87 -2.88 -16.83
C GLY A 82 -10.40 -2.72 -16.39
N GLU A 83 -10.09 -1.83 -15.45
CA GLU A 83 -8.72 -1.52 -15.00
C GLU A 83 -8.59 -1.57 -13.46
N LYS A 84 -9.14 -2.61 -12.83
CA LYS A 84 -9.05 -2.78 -11.38
C LYS A 84 -7.61 -3.04 -10.95
N ARG A 85 -7.07 -2.18 -10.09
CA ARG A 85 -5.71 -2.32 -9.56
C ARG A 85 -5.69 -3.21 -8.32
N TRP A 86 -5.73 -4.52 -8.53
CA TRP A 86 -5.72 -5.51 -7.44
C TRP A 86 -4.47 -5.46 -6.55
N ALA A 87 -3.33 -5.08 -7.11
CA ALA A 87 -2.08 -4.88 -6.37
C ALA A 87 -2.25 -3.93 -5.17
N PHE A 88 -3.17 -2.96 -5.26
CA PHE A 88 -3.40 -2.02 -4.18
C PHE A 88 -3.90 -2.69 -2.90
N LEU A 89 -4.64 -3.80 -2.99
CA LEU A 89 -5.07 -4.53 -1.79
C LEU A 89 -3.89 -5.06 -0.99
N CYS A 90 -2.84 -5.53 -1.66
CA CYS A 90 -1.60 -5.94 -1.03
C CYS A 90 -0.86 -4.73 -0.45
N GLN A 91 -0.75 -3.64 -1.23
CA GLN A 91 -0.05 -2.42 -0.82
C GLN A 91 -0.73 -1.73 0.37
N ALA A 92 -2.06 -1.80 0.49
CA ALA A 92 -2.81 -1.30 1.64
C ALA A 92 -2.41 -1.96 2.97
N GLY A 93 -1.76 -3.13 2.91
CA GLY A 93 -1.18 -3.80 4.07
C GLY A 93 -0.07 -2.98 4.76
N ILE A 94 0.59 -2.04 4.05
CA ILE A 94 1.63 -1.17 4.64
C ILE A 94 1.05 0.05 5.38
N GLY A 95 -0.28 0.09 5.56
CA GLY A 95 -0.99 1.03 6.41
C GLY A 95 -0.86 2.48 5.97
N ALA A 96 -0.35 3.33 6.85
CA ALA A 96 -0.30 4.78 6.64
C ALA A 96 0.44 5.18 5.36
N ALA A 97 1.45 4.41 4.97
CA ALA A 97 2.25 4.69 3.78
C ALA A 97 1.45 4.50 2.46
N ALA A 98 0.34 3.77 2.47
CA ALA A 98 -0.56 3.62 1.31
C ALA A 98 -1.73 4.62 1.30
N ILE A 99 -1.94 5.39 2.38
CA ILE A 99 -3.05 6.36 2.48
C ILE A 99 -3.01 7.45 1.40
N PRO A 100 -1.84 8.03 1.03
CA PRO A 100 -1.80 9.06 0.00
C PRO A 100 -2.41 8.62 -1.33
N ALA A 101 -2.21 7.35 -1.72
CA ALA A 101 -2.80 6.77 -2.92
C ALA A 101 -4.35 6.76 -2.89
N LEU A 102 -4.94 6.44 -1.73
CA LEU A 102 -6.40 6.49 -1.55
C LEU A 102 -6.93 7.91 -1.63
N LEU A 103 -6.28 8.85 -0.93
CA LEU A 103 -6.70 10.25 -0.91
C LEU A 103 -6.65 10.87 -2.31
N GLN A 104 -5.62 10.55 -3.07
CA GLN A 104 -5.48 11.04 -4.43
C GLN A 104 -6.48 10.41 -5.39
N SER A 105 -6.72 9.10 -5.30
CA SER A 105 -7.76 8.43 -6.09
C SER A 105 -9.13 9.04 -5.81
N TRP A 106 -9.49 9.19 -4.53
CA TRP A 106 -10.78 9.74 -4.13
C TRP A 106 -10.98 11.17 -4.65
N ARG A 107 -9.95 12.02 -4.54
CA ARG A 107 -10.04 13.42 -5.00
C ARG A 107 -10.08 13.55 -6.52
N LEU A 108 -9.37 12.68 -7.23
CA LEU A 108 -9.39 12.62 -8.69
C LEU A 108 -10.74 12.15 -9.22
N GLU A 109 -11.37 11.19 -8.57
CA GLU A 109 -12.70 10.69 -8.95
C GLU A 109 -13.82 11.66 -8.56
N GLY A 110 -13.62 12.46 -7.51
CA GLY A 110 -14.56 13.46 -7.01
C GLY A 110 -14.82 14.63 -7.96
N ALA A 111 -15.54 15.65 -7.46
CA ALA A 111 -15.95 16.82 -8.24
C ALA A 111 -14.77 17.67 -8.74
N ALA A 112 -13.65 17.64 -8.01
CA ALA A 112 -12.47 18.44 -8.33
C ALA A 112 -11.72 17.93 -9.58
N LYS A 113 -11.87 16.64 -9.94
CA LYS A 113 -11.21 16.01 -11.10
C LYS A 113 -9.70 16.25 -11.17
N GLN A 114 -9.06 16.32 -10.01
CA GLN A 114 -7.62 16.53 -9.86
C GLN A 114 -7.12 15.92 -8.54
N PRO A 115 -5.85 15.51 -8.46
CA PRO A 115 -5.27 15.00 -7.22
C PRO A 115 -5.12 16.08 -6.13
N VAL A 116 -4.79 15.66 -4.91
CA VAL A 116 -4.54 16.58 -3.78
C VAL A 116 -3.30 17.42 -4.05
N LEU A 117 -2.22 16.75 -4.47
CA LEU A 117 -0.99 17.34 -4.94
C LEU A 117 -1.05 17.31 -6.46
N LEU A 118 -0.82 18.44 -7.13
CA LEU A 118 -0.70 18.53 -8.59
C LEU A 118 0.61 17.86 -9.06
N SER A 119 0.72 16.56 -8.81
CA SER A 119 1.90 15.73 -9.04
C SER A 119 1.45 14.32 -9.42
N SER A 120 2.30 13.55 -10.07
CA SER A 120 2.02 12.14 -10.40
C SER A 120 2.33 11.17 -9.25
N PHE A 121 2.75 11.66 -8.09
CA PHE A 121 3.14 10.81 -6.97
C PHE A 121 1.90 10.07 -6.44
N MET A 122 1.86 8.74 -6.50
CA MET A 122 0.79 7.83 -6.05
C MET A 122 -0.61 8.04 -6.66
N VAL A 123 -0.70 8.85 -7.72
CA VAL A 123 -1.97 9.15 -8.39
C VAL A 123 -2.29 7.99 -9.35
N PRO A 124 -3.55 7.51 -9.41
CA PRO A 124 -3.90 6.52 -10.41
C PRO A 124 -3.70 7.04 -11.83
N PRO A 125 -3.23 6.20 -12.76
CA PRO A 125 -3.02 6.60 -14.14
C PRO A 125 -4.34 7.05 -14.76
N LEU A 126 -4.26 8.13 -15.53
CA LEU A 126 -5.38 8.58 -16.33
C LEU A 126 -5.57 7.67 -17.53
N SER A 127 -6.84 7.34 -17.78
CA SER A 127 -7.26 6.68 -19.00
C SER A 127 -7.56 7.75 -20.05
N ARG A 128 -7.41 7.42 -21.32
CA ARG A 128 -7.71 8.33 -22.42
C ARG A 128 -9.12 8.89 -22.35
N GLY A 129 -9.26 10.19 -22.60
CA GLY A 129 -10.54 10.90 -22.60
C GLY A 129 -11.18 11.03 -21.21
N GLN A 130 -10.47 10.66 -20.14
CA GLN A 130 -10.94 10.85 -18.77
C GLN A 130 -10.97 12.33 -18.42
N PRO A 131 -12.12 12.91 -18.06
CA PRO A 131 -12.21 14.33 -17.76
C PRO A 131 -11.38 14.69 -16.51
N VAL A 132 -10.49 15.66 -16.66
CA VAL A 132 -9.67 16.23 -15.59
C VAL A 132 -9.75 17.75 -15.57
N SER A 133 -9.33 18.38 -14.45
CA SER A 133 -9.25 19.85 -14.39
C SER A 133 -8.21 20.39 -15.37
N GLN A 134 -8.45 21.60 -15.90
CA GLN A 134 -7.51 22.25 -16.84
C GLN A 134 -6.14 22.53 -16.19
N ALA A 135 -6.14 22.89 -14.90
CA ALA A 135 -4.91 23.11 -14.14
C ALA A 135 -4.07 21.83 -14.06
N TYR A 136 -4.71 20.68 -13.82
CA TYR A 136 -4.02 19.40 -13.75
C TYR A 136 -3.55 18.91 -15.12
N ALA A 137 -4.36 19.07 -16.18
CA ALA A 137 -3.95 18.74 -17.54
C ALA A 137 -2.70 19.54 -17.98
N THR A 138 -2.68 20.84 -17.64
CA THR A 138 -1.53 21.72 -17.94
C THR A 138 -0.28 21.28 -17.20
N GLU A 139 -0.41 20.88 -15.92
CA GLU A 139 0.73 20.39 -15.13
C GLU A 139 1.25 19.05 -15.67
N LEU A 140 0.36 18.14 -16.05
CA LEU A 140 0.75 16.86 -16.65
C LEU A 140 1.55 17.05 -17.94
N ALA A 141 1.12 17.97 -18.80
CA ALA A 141 1.85 18.30 -20.02
C ALA A 141 3.21 18.97 -19.77
N ARG A 142 3.41 19.60 -18.59
CA ARG A 142 4.74 20.11 -18.18
C ARG A 142 5.66 18.98 -17.71
N VAL A 143 5.11 18.02 -16.97
CA VAL A 143 5.88 16.93 -16.36
C VAL A 143 6.22 15.84 -17.37
N ASP A 144 5.30 15.53 -18.29
CA ASP A 144 5.45 14.45 -19.24
C ASP A 144 5.29 14.96 -20.69
N PRO A 145 6.37 15.00 -21.47
CA PRO A 145 6.31 15.49 -22.85
C PRO A 145 5.49 14.56 -23.75
N ASP A 146 5.28 13.30 -23.37
CA ASP A 146 4.46 12.32 -24.11
C ASP A 146 2.94 12.53 -23.89
N ILE A 147 2.55 13.51 -23.06
CA ILE A 147 1.15 13.78 -22.69
C ILE A 147 0.72 15.17 -23.16
N GLU A 148 -0.40 15.25 -23.89
CA GLU A 148 -1.01 16.52 -24.29
C GLU A 148 -2.24 16.85 -23.44
N PRO A 149 -2.53 18.14 -23.14
CA PRO A 149 -3.73 18.53 -22.39
C PRO A 149 -5.04 18.05 -23.02
N GLU A 150 -5.05 17.85 -24.35
CA GLU A 150 -6.17 17.40 -25.15
C GLU A 150 -6.50 15.91 -24.96
N ASP A 151 -5.53 15.09 -24.56
CA ASP A 151 -5.67 13.63 -24.44
C ASP A 151 -6.72 13.21 -23.39
N PHE A 152 -6.99 14.09 -22.43
CA PHE A 152 -7.94 13.88 -21.33
C PHE A 152 -9.25 14.66 -21.50
N ARG A 153 -9.48 15.25 -22.68
CA ARG A 153 -10.80 15.85 -22.97
C ARG A 153 -11.79 14.76 -23.35
N PRO A 154 -13.04 14.81 -22.83
CA PRO A 154 -14.06 13.85 -23.19
C PRO A 154 -14.32 13.89 -24.70
N LEU A 155 -14.20 12.73 -25.34
CA LEU A 155 -14.48 12.59 -26.77
C LEU A 155 -15.99 12.62 -27.01
N PRO A 156 -16.45 13.27 -28.09
CA PRO A 156 -17.87 13.25 -28.44
C PRO A 156 -18.33 11.82 -28.74
N PRO A 157 -19.63 11.48 -28.55
CA PRO A 157 -20.14 10.10 -28.60
C PRO A 157 -19.76 9.35 -29.88
N TRP A 158 -19.79 10.02 -31.03
CA TRP A 158 -19.43 9.44 -32.33
C TRP A 158 -17.93 9.18 -32.52
N ARG A 159 -17.06 9.74 -31.68
CA ARG A 159 -15.61 9.49 -31.66
C ARG A 159 -15.20 8.48 -30.59
N GLN A 160 -16.08 8.11 -29.66
CA GLN A 160 -15.77 7.11 -28.62
C GLN A 160 -15.53 5.71 -29.23
N PHE A 161 -16.20 5.38 -30.33
CA PHE A 161 -16.11 4.08 -31.01
C PHE A 161 -15.16 4.05 -32.22
N ARG A 162 -14.60 5.21 -32.62
CA ARG A 162 -13.55 5.28 -33.64
C ARG A 162 -12.24 5.68 -32.97
N PRO A 163 -11.33 4.74 -32.68
CA PRO A 163 -10.01 5.14 -32.25
C PRO A 163 -9.37 5.86 -33.43
N PHE A 164 -9.13 7.17 -33.24
CA PHE A 164 -8.23 8.03 -34.02
C PHE A 164 -8.90 8.94 -35.10
N PRO A 165 -8.39 10.18 -35.30
CA PRO A 165 -8.50 10.87 -36.59
C PRO A 165 -7.88 10.03 -37.74
N PRO A 166 -7.95 10.42 -39.01
CA PRO A 166 -7.28 9.67 -40.08
C PRO A 166 -5.75 9.58 -39.85
N PRO A 167 -5.06 8.52 -40.30
CA PRO A 167 -3.60 8.46 -40.36
C PRO A 167 -3.02 9.74 -40.99
N GLY A 168 -2.05 10.38 -40.32
CA GLY A 168 -1.40 11.62 -40.79
C GLY A 168 -1.93 12.92 -40.18
N MET A 169 -2.89 12.88 -39.25
CA MET A 169 -3.42 14.07 -38.57
C MET A 169 -2.77 14.36 -37.20
N LEU A 170 -2.02 13.40 -36.64
CA LEU A 170 -1.25 13.54 -35.41
C LEU A 170 0.11 12.87 -35.61
N ASP A 171 1.18 13.51 -35.15
CA ASP A 171 2.55 12.95 -35.20
C ASP A 171 2.74 11.77 -34.24
N ARG A 172 1.80 11.55 -33.32
CA ARG A 172 1.81 10.44 -32.35
C ARG A 172 0.42 9.89 -32.02
N THR A 173 0.39 8.66 -31.51
CA THR A 173 -0.82 8.05 -30.94
C THR A 173 -1.04 8.52 -29.49
N PRO A 174 -2.22 9.07 -29.13
CA PRO A 174 -2.57 9.38 -27.75
C PRO A 174 -2.44 8.13 -26.86
N ALA A 175 -1.51 8.15 -25.92
CA ALA A 175 -1.22 7.02 -25.05
C ALA A 175 -1.92 7.18 -23.71
N ASP A 176 -2.49 6.09 -23.18
CA ASP A 176 -2.89 6.04 -21.78
C ASP A 176 -1.65 6.27 -20.90
N GLN A 177 -1.80 6.99 -19.78
CA GLN A 177 -0.66 7.29 -18.90
C GLN A 177 0.05 6.04 -18.41
N LEU A 178 -0.70 4.95 -18.20
CA LEU A 178 -0.13 3.67 -17.80
C LEU A 178 0.85 3.15 -18.85
N SER A 179 0.50 3.23 -20.14
CA SER A 179 1.37 2.85 -21.26
C SER A 179 2.62 3.73 -21.34
N VAL A 180 2.48 5.03 -21.08
CA VAL A 180 3.62 5.96 -21.00
C VAL A 180 4.56 5.57 -19.86
N TRP A 181 4.03 5.23 -18.69
CA TRP A 181 4.85 4.80 -17.55
C TRP A 181 5.55 3.47 -17.81
N HIS A 182 4.88 2.50 -18.44
CA HIS A 182 5.53 1.25 -18.85
C HIS A 182 6.64 1.49 -19.88
N LYS A 183 6.46 2.44 -20.81
CA LYS A 183 7.49 2.83 -21.78
C LYS A 183 8.68 3.51 -21.10
N GLN A 184 8.44 4.43 -20.17
CA GLN A 184 9.48 5.22 -19.50
C GLN A 184 10.27 4.43 -18.45
N LEU A 185 9.57 3.72 -17.56
CA LEU A 185 10.17 3.01 -16.43
C LEU A 185 10.51 1.55 -16.77
N GLY A 186 9.91 1.00 -17.82
CA GLY A 186 10.13 -0.38 -18.24
C GLY A 186 9.92 -1.38 -17.09
N ARG A 187 10.92 -2.24 -16.89
CA ARG A 187 10.91 -3.25 -15.83
C ARG A 187 10.87 -2.68 -14.41
N PHE A 188 11.35 -1.46 -14.20
CA PHE A 188 11.36 -0.87 -12.85
C PHE A 188 9.96 -0.58 -12.32
N PHE A 189 8.99 -0.32 -13.20
CA PHE A 189 7.59 -0.15 -12.79
C PHE A 189 7.00 -1.45 -12.20
N GLU A 190 7.27 -2.58 -12.84
CA GLU A 190 6.83 -3.89 -12.37
C GLU A 190 7.57 -4.30 -11.08
N ILE A 191 8.89 -4.12 -11.05
CA ILE A 191 9.70 -4.45 -9.87
C ILE A 191 9.29 -3.58 -8.67
N GLY A 192 9.05 -2.29 -8.87
CA GLY A 192 8.58 -1.39 -7.84
C GLY A 192 7.18 -1.76 -7.31
N THR A 193 6.28 -2.17 -8.22
CA THR A 193 4.98 -2.73 -7.85
C THR A 193 5.16 -3.97 -6.97
N LEU A 194 6.02 -4.91 -7.37
CA LEU A 194 6.27 -6.14 -6.61
C LEU A 194 6.84 -5.83 -5.21
N TYR A 195 7.83 -4.95 -5.11
CA TYR A 195 8.44 -4.60 -3.82
C TYR A 195 7.43 -3.99 -2.85
N THR A 196 6.60 -3.07 -3.33
CA THR A 196 5.57 -2.42 -2.50
C THR A 196 4.44 -3.38 -2.12
N MET A 197 4.06 -4.30 -3.01
CA MET A 197 3.14 -5.40 -2.68
C MET A 197 3.72 -6.33 -1.62
N LEU A 198 4.99 -6.75 -1.78
CA LEU A 198 5.68 -7.61 -0.82
C LEU A 198 5.76 -6.94 0.54
N ALA A 199 6.11 -5.66 0.61
CA ALA A 199 6.13 -4.91 1.87
C ALA A 199 4.77 -4.95 2.58
N GLY A 200 3.68 -4.71 1.85
CA GLY A 200 2.34 -4.74 2.44
C GLY A 200 1.88 -6.15 2.85
N MET A 201 2.18 -7.18 2.05
CA MET A 201 1.88 -8.57 2.39
C MET A 201 2.69 -9.06 3.59
N LEU A 202 3.98 -8.71 3.66
CA LEU A 202 4.81 -9.03 4.81
C LEU A 202 4.34 -8.31 6.07
N ASN A 203 3.83 -7.07 5.95
CA ASN A 203 3.25 -6.38 7.09
C ASN A 203 2.01 -7.10 7.65
N ALA A 204 1.24 -7.82 6.82
CA ALA A 204 0.14 -8.66 7.31
C ALA A 204 0.63 -9.75 8.30
N LEU A 205 1.81 -10.33 8.05
CA LEU A 205 2.43 -11.28 8.97
C LEU A 205 2.90 -10.59 10.26
N VAL A 206 3.42 -9.36 10.15
CA VAL A 206 3.84 -8.57 11.31
C VAL A 206 2.65 -8.15 12.18
N ILE A 207 1.51 -7.81 11.56
CA ILE A 207 0.26 -7.55 12.27
C ILE A 207 -0.20 -8.80 13.02
N TYR A 208 -0.10 -9.97 12.39
CA TYR A 208 -0.40 -11.24 13.05
C TYR A 208 0.55 -11.53 14.23
N ASP A 209 1.86 -11.30 14.10
CA ASP A 209 2.82 -11.40 15.22
C ASP A 209 2.49 -10.41 16.35
N ALA A 210 2.04 -9.19 16.02
CA ALA A 210 1.57 -8.21 17.01
C ALA A 210 0.31 -8.69 17.74
N PHE A 211 -0.62 -9.31 17.02
CA PHE A 211 -1.88 -9.79 17.57
C PHE A 211 -1.72 -11.05 18.44
N SER A 212 -0.97 -12.05 17.98
CA SER A 212 -0.84 -13.35 18.64
C SER A 212 0.10 -13.32 19.86
N GLY A 213 0.93 -12.28 20.00
CA GLY A 213 1.92 -12.19 21.08
C GLY A 213 3.12 -13.13 20.87
N PRO A 214 4.03 -13.24 21.85
CA PRO A 214 5.19 -14.14 21.77
C PRO A 214 4.75 -15.60 21.75
N MET A 215 5.15 -16.34 20.72
CA MET A 215 5.06 -17.79 20.72
C MET A 215 5.92 -18.33 21.87
N HIS A 216 5.29 -18.97 22.86
CA HIS A 216 6.03 -19.62 23.94
C HIS A 216 6.83 -20.78 23.34
N PRO A 217 8.11 -20.97 23.71
CA PRO A 217 8.78 -22.23 23.43
C PRO A 217 8.00 -23.34 24.11
N ALA A 218 7.75 -24.44 23.40
CA ALA A 218 7.15 -25.64 23.99
C ALA A 218 7.99 -26.06 25.21
N PRO A 219 7.39 -26.48 26.33
CA PRO A 219 8.15 -26.97 27.47
C PRO A 219 9.06 -28.09 26.96
N ARG A 220 10.38 -27.94 27.18
CA ARG A 220 11.30 -29.05 26.96
C ARG A 220 10.88 -30.12 27.95
N ASP A 221 10.42 -31.26 27.45
CA ASP A 221 10.30 -32.46 28.27
C ASP A 221 11.70 -32.78 28.79
N GLU A 222 11.99 -32.34 30.03
CA GLU A 222 13.08 -32.88 30.80
C GLU A 222 12.79 -34.37 30.94
N LYS A 223 13.37 -35.17 30.05
CA LYS A 223 13.49 -36.61 30.23
C LYS A 223 14.08 -36.78 31.62
N LYS A 224 13.24 -37.24 32.56
CA LYS A 224 13.67 -37.80 33.84
C LYS A 224 14.72 -38.85 33.52
N GLU A 225 15.98 -38.46 33.65
CA GLU A 225 17.11 -39.36 33.61
C GLU A 225 16.97 -40.25 34.83
N LYS A 226 16.46 -41.46 34.58
CA LYS A 226 16.47 -42.56 35.54
C LYS A 226 17.92 -42.82 35.91
N ARG A 227 18.30 -42.55 37.15
CA ARG A 227 19.25 -43.38 37.89
C ARG A 227 19.03 -43.27 39.38
#